data_AF-A0ABD2E317-F1
#
_entry.id   AF-A0ABD2E317-F1
#
_cell.length_a   1.000
_cell.length_b   1.000
_cell.length_c   1.000
_cell.angle_alpha   90.00
_cell.angle_beta   90.00
_cell.angle_gamma   90.00
#
_symmetry.space_group_name_H-M   'P 1'
#
loop_
_entity.id
_entity.type
_entity.pdbx_description
1 polymer ?
#
loop_
_entity_poly.entity_id
_entity_poly.type
_entity_poly.pdbx_seq_one_letter_code
_entity_poly.pdbx_strand_id
1 'polypeptide(L)'
;MPQKLFIDGFFRIMSKLGHVLGAAMFMIEIAGVKLLYTGDFSRQEDRHLMAAEIPNIKPDILIIESTYGTHIHEKREEREARFCNTVHDIVNRGGRGLIPVFALGRAQELLLILDEYWQNHPELHDIPIYYASSLAKKCMAVYQTYVNAMNDKIRKQININNPFVFKHISNLKSMDHFDDIGPSVVMASPGMMQSGLSRELFESWCTDKRNGVIIAGYCVEGTLAKHIMSEPEEITTMSGQKLPLKMSVDYISFSAHTDYQQTSEFIRALKPPHVVMGFLADKKPEQGQRVSGILVKRNFNYHILSPCDLSNYTDLAMSTVKQTQAIPYTGPFNLLYYQLQKLTGDVEELEIQEKPALKVFKNITVIQEPGMVVLEWLANPSNDMYADTVTTVILEVQSNPKIRKGAVQKVSKKLEMHVYSKRLEIMLQDIFGEDCVSVKDDSILSVTVDGKTANLNLETR
;
A
#
# COMPACT_ATOMS: atom_id res chain seq x y z
N MET A 1 19.48 24.09 -13.20
CA MET A 1 20.55 23.09 -13.40
C MET A 1 20.41 22.02 -12.32
N PRO A 2 20.65 20.73 -12.61
CA PRO A 2 20.65 19.68 -11.59
C PRO A 2 21.70 20.00 -10.51
N GLN A 3 21.27 20.03 -9.25
CA GLN A 3 22.14 20.30 -8.11
C GLN A 3 22.89 19.01 -7.73
N LYS A 4 24.21 19.10 -7.62
CA LYS A 4 25.04 18.01 -7.08
C LYS A 4 25.08 18.16 -5.56
N LEU A 5 24.81 17.07 -4.85
CA LEU A 5 24.88 17.03 -3.39
C LEU A 5 25.96 16.01 -3.00
N PHE A 6 26.79 16.36 -2.01
CA PHE A 6 27.84 15.46 -1.53
C PHE A 6 27.50 15.03 -0.11
N ILE A 7 27.23 13.74 0.08
CA ILE A 7 27.01 13.10 1.38
C ILE A 7 27.67 11.73 1.28
N ASP A 8 28.80 11.51 1.96
CA ASP A 8 29.49 10.20 2.07
C ASP A 8 29.67 9.39 0.76
N GLY A 9 29.70 10.09 -0.39
CA GLY A 9 29.61 9.55 -1.75
C GLY A 9 29.10 10.61 -2.73
N PHE A 10 29.16 10.37 -4.05
CA PHE A 10 28.62 11.32 -5.04
C PHE A 10 27.11 11.09 -5.21
N PHE A 11 26.30 12.07 -4.80
CA PHE A 11 24.86 12.09 -5.08
C PHE A 11 24.52 13.18 -6.11
N ARG A 12 23.84 12.81 -7.20
CA ARG A 12 23.37 13.76 -8.20
C ARG A 12 21.87 13.66 -8.34
N ILE A 13 21.15 14.69 -7.89
CA ILE A 13 19.73 14.82 -8.19
C ILE A 13 19.62 15.15 -9.68
N MET A 14 19.01 14.26 -10.44
CA MET A 14 18.78 14.45 -11.87
C MET A 14 17.30 14.65 -12.15
N SER A 15 17.01 15.86 -12.61
CA SER A 15 15.84 16.22 -13.42
C SER A 15 14.47 16.18 -12.77
N LYS A 16 13.59 16.99 -13.37
CA LYS A 16 12.15 17.03 -13.11
C LYS A 16 11.53 15.81 -13.76
N LEU A 17 10.78 15.04 -12.99
CA LEU A 17 9.96 13.97 -13.52
C LEU A 17 8.54 14.51 -13.67
N GLY A 18 7.81 14.02 -14.67
CA GLY A 18 6.35 14.18 -14.67
C GLY A 18 5.73 13.47 -13.47
N HIS A 19 4.60 12.79 -13.63
CA HIS A 19 3.94 12.02 -12.57
C HIS A 19 3.29 12.88 -11.45
N VAL A 20 4.06 13.59 -10.61
CA VAL A 20 3.54 14.56 -9.63
C VAL A 20 4.46 15.77 -9.48
N LEU A 21 3.91 16.89 -8.99
CA LEU A 21 4.69 18.10 -8.74
C LEU A 21 5.83 17.81 -7.74
N GLY A 22 7.07 18.00 -8.19
CA GLY A 22 8.27 17.78 -7.36
C GLY A 22 8.86 16.38 -7.43
N ALA A 23 8.31 15.48 -8.25
CA ALA A 23 8.92 14.18 -8.51
C ALA A 23 10.34 14.33 -9.10
N ALA A 24 11.26 13.46 -8.69
CA ALA A 24 12.66 13.54 -9.03
C ALA A 24 13.31 12.16 -9.26
N MET A 25 14.23 12.12 -10.23
CA MET A 25 15.05 10.96 -10.55
C MET A 25 16.39 11.11 -9.81
N PHE A 26 16.87 10.04 -9.19
CA PHE A 26 18.13 10.09 -8.44
C PHE A 26 19.21 9.34 -9.21
N MET A 27 20.23 10.08 -9.67
CA MET A 27 21.46 9.50 -10.23
C MET A 27 22.51 9.44 -9.12
N ILE A 28 22.87 8.24 -8.71
CA ILE A 28 23.81 7.98 -7.62
C ILE A 28 25.10 7.47 -8.24
N GLU A 29 26.24 8.04 -7.88
CA GLU A 29 27.55 7.62 -8.36
C GLU A 29 28.44 7.24 -7.18
N ILE A 30 28.86 5.98 -7.09
CA ILE A 30 29.72 5.49 -6.01
C ILE A 30 30.88 4.74 -6.65
N ALA A 31 32.11 5.21 -6.39
CA ALA A 31 33.33 4.62 -6.94
C ALA A 31 33.30 4.40 -8.47
N GLY A 32 32.65 5.31 -9.21
CA GLY A 32 32.53 5.26 -10.67
C GLY A 32 31.33 4.47 -11.21
N VAL A 33 30.65 3.69 -10.37
CA VAL A 33 29.40 2.97 -10.71
C VAL A 33 28.22 3.92 -10.62
N LYS A 34 27.42 4.00 -11.68
CA LYS A 34 26.25 4.88 -11.80
C LYS A 34 24.95 4.10 -11.70
N LEU A 35 24.13 4.47 -10.72
CA LEU A 35 22.79 3.93 -10.51
C LEU A 35 21.75 5.03 -10.76
N LEU A 36 20.75 4.75 -11.58
CA LEU A 36 19.59 5.61 -11.76
C LEU A 36 18.37 4.97 -11.10
N TYR A 37 17.78 5.67 -10.13
CA TYR A 37 16.49 5.32 -9.54
C TYR A 37 15.41 6.27 -10.06
N THR A 38 14.37 5.73 -10.71
CA THR A 38 13.32 6.56 -11.31
C THR A 38 12.27 7.03 -10.32
N GLY A 39 12.00 6.27 -9.27
CA GLY A 39 10.69 6.36 -8.61
C GLY A 39 9.56 6.17 -9.64
N ASP A 40 8.43 6.83 -9.41
CA ASP A 40 7.33 6.90 -10.37
C ASP A 40 7.55 8.07 -11.36
N PHE A 41 7.35 7.81 -12.65
CA PHE A 41 7.60 8.79 -13.69
C PHE A 41 6.63 8.66 -14.87
N SER A 42 6.35 9.80 -15.52
CA SER A 42 5.62 9.85 -16.79
C SER A 42 6.51 10.43 -17.87
N ARG A 43 6.42 9.88 -19.08
CA ARG A 43 7.10 10.38 -20.29
C ARG A 43 6.17 11.14 -21.24
N GLN A 44 4.93 11.38 -20.82
CA GLN A 44 3.98 12.24 -21.53
C GLN A 44 3.85 13.58 -20.79
N GLU A 45 3.94 14.69 -21.53
CA GLU A 45 3.63 16.02 -21.00
C GLU A 45 2.12 16.13 -20.76
N ASP A 46 1.74 16.62 -19.59
CA ASP A 46 0.35 16.83 -19.22
C ASP A 46 -0.01 18.33 -19.25
N ARG A 47 -1.22 18.71 -18.81
CA ARG A 47 -1.65 20.13 -18.81
C ARG A 47 -0.73 21.05 -18.00
N HIS A 48 -0.05 20.54 -16.97
CA HIS A 48 0.77 21.32 -16.02
C HIS A 48 2.18 20.77 -15.74
N LEU A 49 2.44 19.47 -15.87
CA LEU A 49 3.74 18.86 -15.68
C LEU A 49 4.39 18.50 -17.01
N MET A 50 5.72 18.53 -17.00
CA MET A 50 6.56 18.11 -18.11
C MET A 50 6.75 16.59 -18.14
N ALA A 51 7.13 16.07 -19.30
CA ALA A 51 7.63 14.70 -19.41
C ALA A 51 8.97 14.55 -18.67
N ALA A 52 9.20 13.40 -18.05
CA ALA A 52 10.45 13.05 -17.40
C ALA A 52 11.64 13.13 -18.37
N GLU A 53 12.75 13.74 -17.99
CA GLU A 53 13.92 13.84 -18.87
C GLU A 53 14.59 12.47 -19.10
N ILE A 54 15.26 12.28 -20.25
CA ILE A 54 16.18 11.14 -20.43
C ILE A 54 17.60 11.64 -20.09
N PRO A 55 18.24 11.09 -19.05
CA PRO A 55 19.61 11.45 -18.70
C PRO A 55 20.59 11.28 -19.87
N ASN A 56 21.39 12.32 -20.13
CA ASN A 56 22.53 12.22 -21.07
C ASN A 56 23.64 11.29 -20.53
N ILE A 57 23.67 11.06 -19.22
CA ILE A 57 24.60 10.15 -18.55
C ILE A 57 23.95 8.78 -18.49
N LYS A 58 24.61 7.78 -19.07
CA LYS A 58 24.12 6.40 -19.05
C LYS A 58 24.44 5.74 -17.70
N PRO A 59 23.44 5.13 -17.04
CA PRO A 59 23.67 4.38 -15.82
C PRO A 59 24.16 2.95 -16.11
N ASP A 60 24.93 2.40 -15.16
CA ASP A 60 25.31 0.98 -15.14
C ASP A 60 24.14 0.12 -14.60
N ILE A 61 23.36 0.69 -13.67
CA ILE A 61 22.20 0.06 -13.03
C ILE A 61 20.99 0.98 -13.16
N LEU A 62 19.89 0.48 -13.70
CA LEU A 62 18.60 1.18 -13.74
C LEU A 62 17.62 0.48 -12.80
N ILE A 63 17.14 1.20 -11.78
CA ILE A 63 15.98 0.80 -10.96
C ILE A 63 14.78 1.59 -11.45
N ILE A 64 13.80 0.90 -12.03
CA ILE A 64 12.65 1.51 -12.72
C ILE A 64 11.32 0.93 -12.25
N GLU A 65 10.27 1.77 -12.19
CA GLU A 65 8.91 1.31 -11.87
C GLU A 65 8.33 0.38 -12.95
N SER A 66 7.25 -0.33 -12.62
CA SER A 66 6.58 -1.27 -13.54
C SER A 66 5.05 -1.19 -13.51
N THR A 67 4.47 -0.09 -13.03
CA THR A 67 3.03 0.05 -12.74
C THR A 67 2.14 -0.28 -13.93
N TYR A 68 2.46 0.22 -15.13
CA TYR A 68 1.73 -0.04 -16.38
C TYR A 68 2.62 -0.71 -17.45
N GLY A 69 3.65 -1.43 -17.03
CA GLY A 69 4.67 -1.99 -17.92
C GLY A 69 4.16 -3.00 -18.96
N THR A 70 2.93 -3.49 -18.83
CA THR A 70 2.25 -4.39 -19.79
C THR A 70 1.09 -3.74 -20.53
N HIS A 71 0.76 -2.49 -20.20
CA HIS A 71 -0.37 -1.76 -20.76
C HIS A 71 0.11 -0.81 -21.85
N ILE A 72 -0.83 -0.30 -22.64
CA ILE A 72 -0.65 0.77 -23.62
C ILE A 72 -1.68 1.83 -23.32
N HIS A 73 -1.25 3.09 -23.19
CA HIS A 73 -2.17 4.19 -22.93
C HIS A 73 -2.95 4.58 -24.18
N GLU A 74 -4.23 4.91 -24.00
CA GLU A 74 -4.99 5.67 -24.99
C GLU A 74 -4.38 7.07 -25.18
N LYS A 75 -4.65 7.70 -26.33
CA LYS A 75 -4.16 9.06 -26.56
C LYS A 75 -4.78 10.01 -25.55
N ARG A 76 -4.01 11.02 -25.13
CA ARG A 76 -4.46 11.98 -24.12
C ARG A 76 -5.74 12.70 -24.56
N GLU A 77 -5.83 13.10 -25.83
CA GLU A 77 -6.99 13.81 -26.36
C GLU A 77 -8.26 12.93 -26.31
N GLU A 78 -8.12 11.65 -26.65
CA GLU A 78 -9.21 10.66 -26.60
C GLU A 78 -9.65 10.41 -25.15
N ARG A 79 -8.68 10.30 -24.23
CA ARG A 79 -8.93 10.13 -22.79
C ARG A 79 -9.63 11.34 -22.15
N GLU A 80 -9.12 12.55 -22.42
CA GLU A 80 -9.71 13.79 -21.92
C GLU A 80 -11.14 13.95 -22.45
N ALA A 81 -11.38 13.69 -23.74
CA ALA A 81 -12.71 13.71 -24.32
C ALA A 81 -13.64 12.67 -23.67
N ARG A 82 -13.18 11.43 -23.49
CA ARG A 82 -13.93 10.37 -22.82
C ARG A 82 -14.32 10.76 -21.40
N PHE A 83 -13.38 11.29 -20.63
CA PHE A 83 -13.62 11.79 -19.27
C PHE A 83 -14.68 12.90 -19.23
N CYS A 84 -14.52 13.94 -20.05
CA CYS A 84 -15.47 15.04 -20.09
C CYS A 84 -16.87 14.59 -20.52
N ASN A 85 -16.96 13.71 -21.52
CA ASN A 85 -18.24 13.19 -21.99
C ASN A 85 -18.94 12.35 -20.90
N THR A 86 -18.21 11.48 -20.20
CA THR A 86 -18.78 10.72 -19.07
C THR A 86 -19.32 11.64 -17.97
N VAL A 87 -18.58 12.69 -17.61
CA VAL A 87 -19.04 13.69 -16.64
C VAL A 87 -20.30 14.41 -17.14
N HIS A 88 -20.30 14.86 -18.40
CA HIS A 88 -21.42 15.55 -19.03
C HIS A 88 -22.67 14.66 -19.06
N ASP A 89 -22.54 13.39 -19.43
CA ASP A 89 -23.66 12.44 -19.49
C ASP A 89 -24.30 12.21 -18.10
N ILE A 90 -23.49 12.16 -17.04
CA ILE A 90 -23.99 12.01 -15.66
C ILE A 90 -24.82 13.23 -15.25
N VAL A 91 -24.34 14.44 -15.52
CA VAL A 91 -25.07 15.65 -15.13
C VAL A 91 -26.30 15.90 -16.00
N ASN A 92 -26.25 15.56 -17.30
CA ASN A 92 -27.38 15.65 -18.21
C ASN A 92 -28.56 14.75 -17.82
N ARG A 93 -28.29 13.57 -17.28
CA ARG A 93 -29.35 12.69 -16.72
C ARG A 93 -29.79 13.08 -15.30
N GLY A 94 -29.37 14.25 -14.82
CA GLY A 94 -29.74 14.80 -13.50
C GLY A 94 -29.07 14.09 -12.32
N GLY A 95 -27.95 13.40 -12.57
CA GLY A 95 -27.19 12.67 -11.56
C GLY A 95 -26.07 13.49 -10.93
N ARG A 96 -25.44 12.90 -9.90
CA ARG A 96 -24.21 13.38 -9.29
C ARG A 96 -23.02 12.58 -9.82
N GLY A 97 -21.97 13.28 -10.24
CA GLY A 97 -20.70 12.71 -10.65
C GLY A 97 -19.70 12.69 -9.51
N LEU A 98 -19.37 11.51 -8.99
CA LEU A 98 -18.32 11.33 -8.00
C LEU A 98 -16.99 11.01 -8.69
N ILE A 99 -15.95 11.77 -8.38
CA ILE A 99 -14.60 11.52 -8.88
C ILE A 99 -13.67 11.34 -7.67
N PRO A 100 -13.49 10.11 -7.17
CA PRO A 100 -12.64 9.88 -6.01
C PRO A 100 -11.17 10.04 -6.39
N VAL A 101 -10.47 10.97 -5.73
CA VAL A 101 -9.06 11.30 -6.00
C VAL A 101 -8.30 11.69 -4.74
N PHE A 102 -7.00 11.49 -4.74
CA PHE A 102 -6.14 12.06 -3.71
C PHE A 102 -6.01 13.58 -3.88
N ALA A 103 -5.91 14.31 -2.76
CA ALA A 103 -5.91 15.77 -2.74
C ALA A 103 -4.69 16.42 -3.44
N LEU A 104 -3.63 15.65 -3.70
CA LEU A 104 -2.42 16.10 -4.38
C LEU A 104 -2.07 15.10 -5.48
N GLY A 105 -1.63 15.62 -6.63
CA GLY A 105 -1.21 14.84 -7.78
C GLY A 105 -2.21 14.99 -8.93
N ARG A 106 -2.86 13.88 -9.32
CA ARG A 106 -3.74 13.86 -10.51
C ARG A 106 -5.01 14.69 -10.36
N ALA A 107 -5.45 14.98 -9.13
CA ALA A 107 -6.59 15.88 -8.91
C ALA A 107 -6.38 17.25 -9.59
N GLN A 108 -5.17 17.82 -9.54
CA GLN A 108 -4.91 19.13 -10.15
C GLN A 108 -5.03 19.10 -11.67
N GLU A 109 -4.68 17.98 -12.31
CA GLU A 109 -4.88 17.80 -13.75
C GLU A 109 -6.37 17.73 -14.11
N LEU A 110 -7.14 16.91 -13.39
CA LEU A 110 -8.58 16.78 -13.62
C LEU A 110 -9.33 18.09 -13.38
N LEU A 111 -8.93 18.88 -12.38
CA LEU A 111 -9.49 20.21 -12.14
C LEU A 111 -9.24 21.15 -13.34
N LEU A 112 -8.03 21.12 -13.94
CA LEU A 112 -7.73 21.89 -15.14
C LEU A 112 -8.52 21.44 -16.37
N ILE A 113 -8.81 20.14 -16.49
CA ILE A 113 -9.65 19.59 -17.57
C ILE A 113 -11.09 20.07 -17.38
N LEU A 114 -11.64 19.93 -16.18
CA LEU A 114 -13.03 20.30 -15.89
C LEU A 114 -13.28 21.81 -15.99
N ASP A 115 -12.39 22.65 -15.47
CA ASP A 115 -12.57 24.11 -15.54
C ASP A 115 -12.51 24.62 -17.00
N GLU A 116 -11.61 24.07 -17.83
CA GLU A 116 -11.57 24.38 -19.26
C GLU A 116 -12.82 23.86 -19.99
N TYR A 117 -13.28 22.65 -19.66
CA TYR A 117 -14.49 22.09 -20.25
C TYR A 117 -15.72 22.93 -19.91
N TRP A 118 -15.91 23.28 -18.63
CA TRP A 118 -17.01 24.16 -18.19
C TRP A 118 -16.94 25.52 -18.85
N GLN A 119 -15.77 26.13 -18.96
CA GLN A 119 -15.61 27.43 -19.63
C GLN A 119 -16.11 27.39 -21.09
N ASN A 120 -15.97 26.25 -21.78
CA ASN A 120 -16.37 26.07 -23.17
C ASN A 120 -17.83 25.63 -23.36
N HIS A 121 -18.56 25.32 -22.29
CA HIS A 121 -19.93 24.79 -22.32
C HIS A 121 -20.85 25.64 -21.42
N PRO A 122 -21.39 26.77 -21.94
CA PRO A 122 -22.30 27.67 -21.21
C PRO A 122 -23.50 26.98 -20.56
N GLU A 123 -24.01 25.92 -21.18
CA GLU A 123 -25.14 25.12 -20.69
C GLU A 123 -24.86 24.40 -19.36
N LEU A 124 -23.59 24.23 -18.98
CA LEU A 124 -23.18 23.58 -17.73
C LEU A 124 -22.93 24.59 -16.59
N HIS A 125 -23.03 25.90 -16.84
CA HIS A 125 -22.64 26.91 -15.86
C HIS A 125 -23.48 26.92 -14.58
N ASP A 126 -24.72 26.43 -14.64
CA ASP A 126 -25.60 26.28 -13.48
C ASP A 126 -25.28 25.02 -12.64
N ILE A 127 -24.44 24.12 -13.15
CA ILE A 127 -24.09 22.85 -12.50
C ILE A 127 -22.75 23.01 -11.77
N PRO A 128 -22.73 22.92 -10.43
CA PRO A 128 -21.53 23.18 -9.66
C PRO A 128 -20.53 22.01 -9.70
N ILE A 129 -19.24 22.37 -9.76
CA ILE A 129 -18.13 21.46 -9.49
C ILE A 129 -17.53 21.78 -8.13
N TYR A 130 -17.43 20.77 -7.27
CA TYR A 130 -16.84 20.87 -5.95
C TYR A 130 -15.53 20.10 -5.85
N TYR A 131 -14.50 20.76 -5.36
CA TYR A 131 -13.28 20.12 -4.89
C TYR A 131 -13.33 19.93 -3.37
N ALA A 132 -13.65 18.72 -2.96
CA ALA A 132 -13.99 18.35 -1.60
C ALA A 132 -12.80 17.72 -0.87
N SER A 133 -11.99 18.57 -0.22
CA SER A 133 -10.87 18.11 0.61
C SER A 133 -10.55 19.13 1.70
N SER A 134 -10.32 18.64 2.93
CA SER A 134 -9.83 19.45 4.05
C SER A 134 -8.44 20.04 3.76
N LEU A 135 -7.67 19.44 2.85
CA LEU A 135 -6.35 19.90 2.43
C LEU A 135 -6.39 20.76 1.16
N ALA A 136 -7.54 20.88 0.47
CA ALA A 136 -7.67 21.55 -0.83
C ALA A 136 -6.94 22.89 -0.90
N LYS A 137 -7.25 23.81 0.03
CA LYS A 137 -6.67 25.15 0.08
C LYS A 137 -5.15 25.15 0.28
N LYS A 138 -4.64 24.27 1.16
CA LYS A 138 -3.20 24.12 1.42
C LYS A 138 -2.49 23.52 0.20
N CYS A 139 -3.10 22.52 -0.43
CA CYS A 139 -2.59 21.89 -1.64
C CYS A 139 -2.48 22.87 -2.81
N MET A 140 -3.51 23.69 -3.04
CA MET A 140 -3.49 24.73 -4.08
C MET A 140 -2.38 25.76 -3.84
N ALA A 141 -2.16 26.19 -2.60
CA ALA A 141 -1.09 27.13 -2.28
C ALA A 141 0.30 26.57 -2.62
N VAL A 142 0.54 25.28 -2.37
CA VAL A 142 1.79 24.60 -2.77
C VAL A 142 1.94 24.60 -4.30
N TYR A 143 0.89 24.22 -5.04
CA TYR A 143 0.92 24.22 -6.50
C TYR A 143 1.22 25.61 -7.09
N GLN A 144 0.58 26.66 -6.56
CA GLN A 144 0.81 28.04 -7.00
C GLN A 144 2.19 28.56 -6.61
N THR A 145 2.78 28.09 -5.51
CA THR A 145 4.13 28.47 -5.08
C THR A 145 5.21 27.87 -5.98
N TYR A 146 5.04 26.61 -6.40
CA TYR A 146 6.05 25.86 -7.16
C TYR A 146 5.81 25.85 -8.67
N VAL A 147 5.21 26.91 -9.24
CA VAL A 147 4.98 27.06 -10.70
C VAL A 147 6.28 26.92 -11.51
N ASN A 148 7.43 27.29 -10.96
CA ASN A 148 8.74 27.11 -11.62
C ASN A 148 9.09 25.63 -11.92
N ALA A 149 8.51 24.69 -11.18
CA ALA A 149 8.66 23.25 -11.39
C ALA A 149 7.74 22.70 -12.49
N MET A 150 6.73 23.45 -12.92
CA MET A 150 5.77 23.07 -13.96
C MET A 150 6.32 23.24 -15.38
N ASN A 151 5.53 22.80 -16.37
CA ASN A 151 5.85 22.90 -17.79
C ASN A 151 5.89 24.35 -18.31
N ASP A 152 6.41 24.53 -19.52
CA ASP A 152 6.53 25.85 -20.14
C ASP A 152 5.19 26.52 -20.41
N LYS A 153 4.14 25.74 -20.68
CA LYS A 153 2.78 26.26 -20.92
C LYS A 153 2.28 27.03 -19.70
N ILE A 154 2.29 26.40 -18.52
CA ILE A 154 1.84 27.03 -17.28
C ILE A 154 2.74 28.21 -16.90
N ARG A 155 4.07 28.07 -17.00
CA ARG A 155 5.01 29.16 -16.65
C ARG A 155 4.80 30.42 -17.48
N LYS A 156 4.39 30.29 -18.74
CA LYS A 156 4.04 31.43 -19.60
C LYS A 156 2.64 31.97 -19.29
N GLN A 157 1.68 31.08 -19.05
CA GLN A 157 0.28 31.43 -18.83
C GLN A 157 0.06 32.14 -17.48
N ILE A 158 0.81 31.78 -16.43
CA ILE A 158 0.62 32.28 -15.05
C ILE A 158 0.67 33.82 -14.95
N ASN A 159 1.46 34.47 -15.82
CA ASN A 159 1.60 35.94 -15.84
C ASN A 159 0.39 36.65 -16.46
N ILE A 160 -0.45 35.92 -17.21
CA ILE A 160 -1.64 36.43 -17.89
C ILE A 160 -2.88 36.03 -17.09
N ASN A 161 -3.01 34.74 -16.79
CA ASN A 161 -4.12 34.17 -16.04
C ASN A 161 -3.61 32.93 -15.29
N ASN A 162 -3.83 32.86 -13.98
CA ASN A 162 -3.42 31.70 -13.19
C ASN A 162 -4.45 30.57 -13.34
N PRO A 163 -4.11 29.46 -14.02
CA PRO A 163 -5.07 28.39 -14.28
C PRO A 163 -5.42 27.54 -13.05
N PHE A 164 -4.72 27.74 -11.91
CA PHE A 164 -5.08 27.14 -10.62
C PHE A 164 -6.00 28.04 -9.78
N VAL A 165 -6.43 29.17 -10.33
CA VAL A 165 -7.54 29.97 -9.80
C VAL A 165 -8.76 29.65 -10.66
N PHE A 166 -9.42 28.55 -10.30
CA PHE A 166 -10.55 28.02 -11.06
C PHE A 166 -11.76 28.95 -11.01
N LYS A 167 -12.49 29.05 -12.12
CA LYS A 167 -13.67 29.92 -12.24
C LYS A 167 -14.97 29.17 -11.98
N HIS A 168 -15.00 27.89 -12.32
CA HIS A 168 -16.20 27.04 -12.26
C HIS A 168 -16.12 25.99 -11.14
N ILE A 169 -15.06 26.02 -10.31
CA ILE A 169 -14.81 25.05 -9.26
C ILE A 169 -14.77 25.73 -7.90
N SER A 170 -15.58 25.21 -6.96
CA SER A 170 -15.64 25.69 -5.58
C SER A 170 -15.03 24.68 -4.60
N ASN A 171 -14.42 25.17 -3.53
CA ASN A 171 -13.92 24.28 -2.47
C ASN A 171 -15.04 23.85 -1.53
N LEU A 172 -15.11 22.56 -1.22
CA LEU A 172 -16.03 22.00 -0.22
C LEU A 172 -15.23 21.44 0.96
N LYS A 173 -15.57 21.86 2.19
CA LYS A 173 -14.83 21.46 3.40
C LYS A 173 -15.35 20.18 4.03
N SER A 174 -16.67 20.05 4.13
CA SER A 174 -17.37 18.89 4.71
C SER A 174 -18.77 18.78 4.10
N MET A 175 -19.44 17.65 4.35
CA MET A 175 -20.81 17.41 3.93
C MET A 175 -21.80 18.43 4.54
N ASP A 176 -21.50 18.98 5.72
CA ASP A 176 -22.38 19.95 6.39
C ASP A 176 -22.53 21.28 5.64
N HIS A 177 -21.60 21.54 4.70
CA HIS A 177 -21.60 22.72 3.83
C HIS A 177 -22.04 22.38 2.40
N PHE A 178 -22.57 21.18 2.19
CA PHE A 178 -22.99 20.67 0.89
C PHE A 178 -24.51 20.50 0.86
N ASP A 179 -25.19 21.40 0.15
CA ASP A 179 -26.59 21.24 -0.19
C ASP A 179 -26.70 20.35 -1.44
N ASP A 180 -27.03 19.07 -1.26
CA ASP A 180 -27.15 18.09 -2.35
C ASP A 180 -28.44 18.29 -3.18
N ILE A 181 -28.52 19.41 -3.89
CA ILE A 181 -29.67 19.82 -4.71
C ILE A 181 -29.28 19.82 -6.19
N GLY A 182 -29.98 19.00 -6.98
CA GLY A 182 -29.77 18.92 -8.43
C GLY A 182 -28.52 18.13 -8.83
N PRO A 183 -28.14 18.20 -10.13
CA PRO A 183 -26.89 17.60 -10.60
C PRO A 183 -25.67 18.36 -10.05
N SER A 184 -24.60 17.64 -9.75
CA SER A 184 -23.33 18.21 -9.31
C SER A 184 -22.17 17.28 -9.63
N VAL A 185 -20.96 17.83 -9.67
CA VAL A 185 -19.72 17.04 -9.78
C VAL A 185 -18.90 17.26 -8.53
N VAL A 186 -18.51 16.17 -7.84
CA VAL A 186 -17.72 16.26 -6.62
C VAL A 186 -16.44 15.43 -6.76
N MET A 187 -15.30 16.12 -6.69
CA MET A 187 -13.98 15.52 -6.57
C MET A 187 -13.62 15.38 -5.09
N ALA A 188 -13.59 14.17 -4.56
CA ALA A 188 -13.42 13.92 -3.12
C ALA A 188 -12.29 12.95 -2.80
N SER A 189 -11.64 13.15 -1.66
CA SER A 189 -10.60 12.23 -1.14
C SER A 189 -11.14 11.23 -0.13
N PRO A 190 -10.55 10.02 -0.01
CA PRO A 190 -9.40 9.47 -0.76
C PRO A 190 -9.77 8.76 -2.08
N GLY A 191 -8.80 8.64 -3.00
CA GLY A 191 -9.05 8.06 -4.34
C GLY A 191 -9.51 6.61 -4.38
N MET A 192 -9.15 5.80 -3.37
CA MET A 192 -9.52 4.38 -3.32
C MET A 192 -10.76 4.09 -2.47
N MET A 193 -11.40 5.13 -1.92
CA MET A 193 -12.68 5.06 -1.18
C MET A 193 -12.72 4.10 0.02
N GLN A 194 -11.61 3.96 0.74
CA GLN A 194 -11.58 3.11 1.94
C GLN A 194 -12.35 3.72 3.11
N SER A 195 -12.35 5.05 3.23
CA SER A 195 -13.04 5.81 4.27
C SER A 195 -13.19 7.28 3.84
N GLY A 196 -13.77 8.14 4.69
CA GLY A 196 -13.81 9.59 4.48
C GLY A 196 -14.82 10.03 3.42
N LEU A 197 -14.70 11.29 2.99
CA LEU A 197 -15.77 11.97 2.26
C LEU A 197 -16.11 11.31 0.91
N SER A 198 -15.12 10.80 0.17
CA SER A 198 -15.41 10.08 -1.08
C SER A 198 -16.22 8.80 -0.84
N ARG A 199 -16.00 8.12 0.29
CA ARG A 199 -16.73 6.91 0.69
C ARG A 199 -18.15 7.26 1.15
N GLU A 200 -18.30 8.31 1.94
CA GLU A 200 -19.61 8.80 2.41
C GLU A 200 -20.50 9.24 1.24
N LEU A 201 -19.95 9.99 0.29
CA LEU A 201 -20.65 10.39 -0.94
C LEU A 201 -21.02 9.16 -1.79
N PHE A 202 -20.09 8.21 -1.95
CA PHE A 202 -20.36 6.98 -2.68
C PHE A 202 -21.52 6.19 -2.07
N GLU A 203 -21.51 5.95 -0.76
CA GLU A 203 -22.60 5.24 -0.07
C GLU A 203 -23.94 5.97 -0.22
N SER A 204 -23.93 7.31 -0.15
CA SER A 204 -25.13 8.14 -0.31
C SER A 204 -25.70 8.10 -1.73
N TRP A 205 -24.84 7.94 -2.74
CA TRP A 205 -25.22 8.06 -4.16
C TRP A 205 -25.36 6.74 -4.90
N CYS A 206 -24.78 5.64 -4.40
CA CYS A 206 -24.66 4.37 -5.12
C CYS A 206 -26.00 3.72 -5.50
N THR A 207 -27.08 4.03 -4.78
CA THR A 207 -28.39 3.42 -4.97
C THR A 207 -29.24 4.07 -6.07
N ASP A 208 -28.82 5.23 -6.62
CA ASP A 208 -29.52 5.92 -7.70
C ASP A 208 -28.78 5.74 -9.03
N LYS A 209 -29.48 5.17 -10.02
CA LYS A 209 -28.97 4.91 -11.37
C LYS A 209 -28.60 6.15 -12.18
N ARG A 210 -29.07 7.33 -11.78
CA ARG A 210 -28.69 8.59 -12.43
C ARG A 210 -27.26 8.99 -12.07
N ASN A 211 -26.77 8.59 -10.90
CA ASN A 211 -25.44 8.96 -10.44
C ASN A 211 -24.37 8.16 -11.20
N GLY A 212 -23.12 8.62 -11.11
CA GLY A 212 -21.98 7.93 -11.70
C GLY A 212 -20.70 8.19 -10.92
N VAL A 213 -19.82 7.20 -10.86
CA VAL A 213 -18.50 7.29 -10.23
C VAL A 213 -17.43 7.05 -11.29
N ILE A 214 -16.47 7.96 -11.39
CA ILE A 214 -15.38 7.88 -12.36
C ILE A 214 -14.07 7.65 -11.63
N ILE A 215 -13.56 6.43 -11.71
CA ILE A 215 -12.28 6.06 -11.11
C ILE A 215 -11.14 6.47 -12.05
N ALA A 216 -10.37 7.47 -11.61
CA ALA A 216 -9.35 8.12 -12.44
C ALA A 216 -7.91 7.65 -12.18
N GLY A 217 -7.67 6.81 -11.17
CA GLY A 217 -6.33 6.38 -10.76
C GLY A 217 -6.21 4.88 -10.57
N TYR A 218 -4.97 4.40 -10.48
CA TYR A 218 -4.69 2.99 -10.18
C TYR A 218 -5.32 2.57 -8.85
N CYS A 219 -5.97 1.40 -8.84
CA CYS A 219 -6.62 0.86 -7.66
C CYS A 219 -5.93 -0.42 -7.20
N VAL A 220 -5.52 -0.44 -5.93
CA VAL A 220 -4.89 -1.58 -5.29
C VAL A 220 -5.94 -2.64 -4.94
N GLU A 221 -5.58 -3.92 -5.08
CA GLU A 221 -6.41 -5.05 -4.64
C GLU A 221 -6.82 -4.92 -3.16
N GLY A 222 -8.05 -5.32 -2.86
CA GLY A 222 -8.63 -5.17 -1.51
C GLY A 222 -9.17 -3.78 -1.17
N THR A 223 -9.23 -2.86 -2.14
CA THR A 223 -9.88 -1.55 -1.98
C THR A 223 -11.31 -1.53 -2.53
N LEU A 224 -12.17 -0.66 -1.99
CA LEU A 224 -13.52 -0.50 -2.53
C LEU A 224 -13.49 -0.08 -4.00
N ALA A 225 -12.63 0.87 -4.38
CA ALA A 225 -12.50 1.32 -5.76
C ALA A 225 -12.15 0.18 -6.72
N LYS A 226 -11.31 -0.78 -6.30
CA LYS A 226 -10.98 -1.96 -7.08
C LYS A 226 -12.15 -2.96 -7.15
N HIS A 227 -12.86 -3.14 -6.03
CA HIS A 227 -14.00 -4.06 -5.95
C HIS A 227 -15.17 -3.63 -6.86
N ILE A 228 -15.53 -2.35 -6.89
CA ILE A 228 -16.68 -1.89 -7.69
C ILE A 228 -16.46 -1.96 -9.20
N MET A 229 -15.21 -2.07 -9.66
CA MET A 229 -14.88 -2.29 -11.07
C MET A 229 -15.33 -3.67 -11.58
N SER A 230 -15.58 -4.64 -10.68
CA SER A 230 -16.16 -5.92 -11.07
C SER A 230 -17.69 -5.88 -11.14
N GLU A 231 -18.29 -4.69 -11.03
CA GLU A 231 -19.75 -4.45 -11.07
C GLU A 231 -20.54 -5.38 -10.13
N PRO A 232 -20.25 -5.41 -8.82
CA PRO A 232 -21.01 -6.23 -7.88
C PRO A 232 -22.46 -5.74 -7.76
N GLU A 233 -23.40 -6.65 -7.51
CA GLU A 233 -24.82 -6.28 -7.31
C GLU A 233 -25.02 -5.42 -6.05
N GLU A 234 -24.22 -5.68 -5.00
CA GLU A 234 -24.29 -4.98 -3.72
C GLU A 234 -22.88 -4.62 -3.22
N ILE A 235 -22.79 -3.50 -2.48
CA ILE A 235 -21.60 -3.07 -1.74
C ILE A 235 -21.87 -3.11 -0.24
N THR A 236 -20.82 -3.32 0.56
CA THR A 236 -20.91 -3.23 2.02
C THR A 236 -20.48 -1.85 2.50
N THR A 237 -21.32 -1.19 3.29
CA THR A 237 -21.05 0.13 3.87
C THR A 237 -20.02 0.05 4.99
N MET A 238 -19.49 1.20 5.41
CA MET A 238 -18.63 1.29 6.59
C MET A 238 -19.31 0.82 7.88
N SER A 239 -20.65 0.94 7.97
CA SER A 239 -21.45 0.44 9.08
C SER A 239 -21.81 -1.05 9.00
N GLY A 240 -21.42 -1.74 7.91
CA GLY A 240 -21.71 -3.15 7.68
C GLY A 240 -23.05 -3.44 6.99
N GLN A 241 -23.82 -2.41 6.61
CA GLN A 241 -25.04 -2.56 5.83
C GLN A 241 -24.72 -2.92 4.37
N LYS A 242 -25.61 -3.63 3.69
CA LYS A 242 -25.52 -3.83 2.24
C LYS A 242 -26.37 -2.83 1.48
N LEU A 243 -25.81 -2.21 0.44
CA LEU A 243 -26.51 -1.30 -0.46
C LEU A 243 -26.43 -1.81 -1.91
N PRO A 244 -27.50 -1.71 -2.71
CA PRO A 244 -27.46 -2.09 -4.11
C PRO A 244 -26.64 -1.07 -4.92
N LEU A 245 -25.72 -1.55 -5.76
CA LEU A 245 -24.93 -0.71 -6.65
C LEU A 245 -25.71 -0.48 -7.96
N LYS A 246 -26.32 0.70 -8.10
CA LYS A 246 -27.08 1.09 -9.30
C LYS A 246 -26.46 2.23 -10.10
N MET A 247 -25.61 3.05 -9.49
CA MET A 247 -24.88 4.12 -10.17
C MET A 247 -23.92 3.54 -11.22
N SER A 248 -23.61 4.31 -12.28
CA SER A 248 -22.60 3.86 -13.25
C SER A 248 -21.20 3.88 -12.64
N VAL A 249 -20.35 2.93 -13.02
CA VAL A 249 -18.95 2.85 -12.61
C VAL A 249 -18.08 2.89 -13.85
N ASP A 250 -17.30 3.96 -14.01
CA ASP A 250 -16.46 4.18 -15.18
C ASP A 250 -14.99 4.24 -14.77
N TYR A 251 -14.12 3.50 -15.46
CA TYR A 251 -12.67 3.56 -15.26
C TYR A 251 -11.98 4.30 -16.42
N ILE A 252 -11.35 5.43 -16.10
CA ILE A 252 -10.66 6.28 -17.07
C ILE A 252 -9.29 6.65 -16.47
N SER A 253 -8.24 5.91 -16.85
CA SER A 253 -6.94 6.04 -16.19
C SER A 253 -6.22 7.34 -16.55
N PHE A 254 -6.16 8.26 -15.58
CA PHE A 254 -5.26 9.41 -15.55
C PHE A 254 -4.01 9.12 -14.69
N SER A 255 -3.67 7.84 -14.49
CA SER A 255 -2.43 7.48 -13.81
C SER A 255 -1.24 7.97 -14.63
N ALA A 256 -0.46 8.90 -14.09
CA ALA A 256 0.69 9.48 -14.78
C ALA A 256 1.94 8.60 -14.60
N HIS A 257 1.86 7.36 -15.08
CA HIS A 257 2.97 6.42 -15.12
C HIS A 257 3.27 6.04 -16.55
N THR A 258 4.48 5.56 -16.80
CA THR A 258 4.87 5.05 -18.11
C THR A 258 4.15 3.75 -18.46
N ASP A 259 3.74 3.63 -19.73
CA ASP A 259 3.26 2.39 -20.31
C ASP A 259 4.43 1.54 -20.87
N TYR A 260 4.13 0.40 -21.51
CA TYR A 260 5.16 -0.46 -22.10
C TYR A 260 6.03 0.28 -23.12
N GLN A 261 5.43 1.08 -24.02
CA GLN A 261 6.18 1.75 -25.08
C GLN A 261 7.13 2.78 -24.49
N GLN A 262 6.64 3.62 -23.58
CA GLN A 262 7.44 4.65 -22.91
C GLN A 262 8.56 4.03 -22.05
N THR A 263 8.28 2.95 -21.32
CA THR A 263 9.28 2.22 -20.53
C THR A 263 10.35 1.61 -21.43
N SER A 264 9.93 0.95 -22.51
CA SER A 264 10.82 0.31 -23.49
C SER A 264 11.73 1.33 -24.19
N GLU A 265 11.18 2.47 -24.59
CA GLU A 265 11.93 3.58 -25.17
C GLU A 265 12.95 4.16 -24.19
N PHE A 266 12.56 4.35 -22.93
CA PHE A 266 13.42 4.86 -21.87
C PHE A 266 14.63 3.93 -21.62
N ILE A 267 14.37 2.62 -21.47
CA ILE A 267 15.42 1.60 -21.31
C ILE A 267 16.32 1.54 -22.56
N ARG A 268 15.74 1.61 -23.77
CA ARG A 268 16.48 1.55 -25.04
C ARG A 268 17.38 2.76 -25.25
N ALA A 269 16.97 3.93 -24.79
CA ALA A 269 17.77 5.15 -24.85
C ALA A 269 18.98 5.07 -23.90
N LEU A 270 18.75 4.59 -22.66
CA LEU A 270 19.78 4.51 -21.64
C LEU A 270 20.75 3.33 -21.83
N LYS A 271 20.25 2.20 -22.37
CA LYS A 271 20.99 0.93 -22.56
C LYS A 271 21.75 0.49 -21.28
N PRO A 272 21.10 0.42 -20.11
CA PRO A 272 21.75 -0.04 -18.89
C PRO A 272 22.10 -1.54 -19.01
N PRO A 273 23.29 -1.96 -18.56
CA PRO A 273 23.66 -3.37 -18.43
C PRO A 273 22.71 -4.16 -17.51
N HIS A 274 22.20 -3.52 -16.44
CA HIS A 274 21.32 -4.15 -15.46
C HIS A 274 20.04 -3.32 -15.23
N VAL A 275 18.89 -3.97 -15.30
CA VAL A 275 17.58 -3.37 -15.01
C VAL A 275 16.91 -4.12 -13.85
N VAL A 276 16.52 -3.39 -12.81
CA VAL A 276 15.80 -3.89 -11.64
C VAL A 276 14.39 -3.29 -11.62
N MET A 277 13.37 -4.13 -11.42
CA MET A 277 11.95 -3.74 -11.43
C MET A 277 11.19 -4.43 -10.29
N GLY A 278 10.06 -3.83 -9.88
CA GLY A 278 9.07 -4.43 -8.98
C GLY A 278 9.51 -4.52 -7.51
N PHE A 279 8.97 -5.51 -6.79
CA PHE A 279 9.20 -5.77 -5.36
C PHE A 279 10.68 -5.87 -4.96
N LEU A 280 11.55 -6.25 -5.90
CA LEU A 280 13.00 -6.28 -5.68
C LEU A 280 13.60 -4.88 -5.42
N ALA A 281 12.89 -3.81 -5.81
CA ALA A 281 13.28 -2.43 -5.59
C ALA A 281 12.55 -1.76 -4.41
N ASP A 282 11.58 -2.44 -3.78
CA ASP A 282 10.70 -1.88 -2.75
C ASP A 282 11.44 -1.61 -1.42
N LYS A 283 12.49 -2.40 -1.13
CA LYS A 283 13.37 -2.18 0.03
C LYS A 283 14.72 -1.66 -0.44
N LYS A 284 15.22 -0.63 0.26
CA LYS A 284 16.59 -0.14 0.07
C LYS A 284 17.58 -1.29 0.27
N PRO A 285 18.43 -1.62 -0.71
CA PRO A 285 19.39 -2.70 -0.58
C PRO A 285 20.50 -2.34 0.43
N GLU A 286 20.85 -3.28 1.29
CA GLU A 286 21.96 -3.19 2.24
C GLU A 286 23.24 -3.81 1.66
N GLN A 287 24.40 -3.33 2.10
CA GLN A 287 25.67 -3.86 1.62
C GLN A 287 25.87 -5.30 2.09
N GLY A 288 26.11 -6.21 1.14
CA GLY A 288 26.19 -7.66 1.40
C GLY A 288 24.85 -8.38 1.35
N GLN A 289 23.74 -7.66 1.14
CA GLN A 289 22.43 -8.27 0.97
C GLN A 289 22.38 -9.03 -0.35
N ARG A 290 22.07 -10.33 -0.27
CA ARG A 290 21.87 -11.17 -1.44
C ARG A 290 20.56 -10.79 -2.13
N VAL A 291 20.65 -10.31 -3.37
CA VAL A 291 19.48 -10.13 -4.24
C VAL A 291 19.14 -11.49 -4.86
N SER A 292 17.93 -11.98 -4.61
CA SER A 292 17.43 -13.25 -5.16
C SER A 292 16.05 -13.04 -5.77
N GLY A 293 15.86 -13.56 -6.97
CA GLY A 293 14.60 -13.48 -7.70
C GLY A 293 14.58 -14.46 -8.87
N ILE A 294 13.52 -14.39 -9.67
CA ILE A 294 13.40 -15.16 -10.91
C ILE A 294 14.11 -14.39 -12.01
N LEU A 295 15.05 -15.05 -12.69
CA LEU A 295 15.74 -14.49 -13.85
C LEU A 295 14.92 -14.80 -15.12
N VAL A 296 14.28 -13.78 -15.67
CA VAL A 296 13.52 -13.87 -16.92
C VAL A 296 14.37 -13.32 -18.07
N LYS A 297 14.54 -14.12 -19.11
CA LYS A 297 15.21 -13.69 -20.34
C LYS A 297 14.16 -13.35 -21.40
N ARG A 298 14.13 -12.09 -21.84
CA ARG A 298 13.38 -11.65 -23.04
C ARG A 298 14.36 -11.13 -24.07
N ASN A 299 14.42 -11.80 -25.23
CA ASN A 299 15.39 -11.55 -26.29
C ASN A 299 16.85 -11.66 -25.77
N PHE A 300 17.60 -10.56 -25.80
CA PHE A 300 18.99 -10.49 -25.35
C PHE A 300 19.15 -9.90 -23.94
N ASN A 301 18.05 -9.46 -23.31
CA ASN A 301 18.08 -8.82 -22.01
C ASN A 301 17.66 -9.78 -20.89
N TYR A 302 18.39 -9.70 -19.78
CA TYR A 302 18.10 -10.42 -18.56
C TYR A 302 17.41 -9.49 -17.57
N HIS A 303 16.27 -9.92 -17.05
CA HIS A 303 15.50 -9.22 -16.02
C HIS A 303 15.47 -10.10 -14.77
N ILE A 304 15.86 -9.55 -13.62
CA ILE A 304 15.63 -10.21 -12.33
C ILE A 304 14.35 -9.64 -11.73
N LEU A 305 13.41 -10.50 -11.36
CA LEU A 305 12.08 -10.14 -10.88
C LEU A 305 11.80 -10.83 -9.55
N SER A 306 10.98 -10.21 -8.69
CA SER A 306 10.42 -10.94 -7.56
C SER A 306 9.46 -12.01 -8.10
N PRO A 307 9.35 -13.19 -7.48
CA PRO A 307 8.30 -14.16 -7.81
C PRO A 307 6.89 -13.53 -7.81
N CYS A 308 6.64 -12.58 -6.92
CA CYS A 308 5.35 -11.89 -6.81
C CYS A 308 5.04 -10.95 -7.99
N ASP A 309 6.06 -10.50 -8.73
CA ASP A 309 5.89 -9.60 -9.88
C ASP A 309 5.76 -10.35 -11.21
N LEU A 310 5.81 -11.68 -11.18
CA LEU A 310 5.88 -12.48 -12.39
C LEU A 310 4.65 -12.30 -13.28
N SER A 311 3.45 -12.19 -12.67
CA SER A 311 2.20 -11.91 -13.37
C SER A 311 2.10 -10.49 -13.94
N ASN A 312 2.86 -9.56 -13.38
CA ASN A 312 2.91 -8.18 -13.87
C ASN A 312 3.82 -8.03 -15.09
N TYR A 313 4.65 -9.05 -15.40
CA TYR A 313 5.71 -8.95 -16.41
C TYR A 313 5.71 -10.07 -17.46
N THR A 314 5.08 -11.19 -17.16
CA THR A 314 4.98 -12.36 -18.02
C THR A 314 3.55 -12.88 -18.03
N ASP A 315 3.19 -13.65 -19.05
CA ASP A 315 1.89 -14.33 -19.11
C ASP A 315 1.81 -15.52 -18.13
N LEU A 316 2.86 -15.73 -17.32
CA LEU A 316 2.92 -16.79 -16.31
C LEU A 316 2.17 -16.34 -15.06
N ALA A 317 1.12 -17.09 -14.72
CA ALA A 317 0.45 -16.95 -13.44
C ALA A 317 1.24 -17.68 -12.35
N MET A 318 1.40 -17.04 -11.19
CA MET A 318 1.86 -17.71 -9.98
C MET A 318 0.72 -18.59 -9.45
N SER A 319 0.97 -19.90 -9.40
CA SER A 319 0.04 -20.86 -8.81
C SER A 319 0.60 -21.33 -7.48
N THR A 320 -0.13 -21.11 -6.40
CA THR A 320 0.21 -21.61 -5.08
C THR A 320 -0.66 -22.82 -4.77
N VAL A 321 -0.05 -23.96 -4.46
CA VAL A 321 -0.79 -25.15 -4.05
C VAL A 321 -0.96 -25.11 -2.54
N LYS A 322 -2.21 -25.06 -2.07
CA LYS A 322 -2.54 -25.30 -0.66
C LYS A 322 -2.78 -26.79 -0.47
N GLN A 323 -2.12 -27.38 0.50
CA GLN A 323 -2.33 -28.77 0.90
C GLN A 323 -3.13 -28.84 2.19
N THR A 324 -4.00 -29.84 2.24
CA THR A 324 -4.86 -30.12 3.38
C THR A 324 -4.79 -31.60 3.72
N GLN A 325 -4.58 -31.93 4.99
CA GLN A 325 -4.53 -33.31 5.47
C GLN A 325 -5.44 -33.49 6.69
N ALA A 326 -6.30 -34.50 6.59
CA ALA A 326 -7.23 -34.91 7.64
C ALA A 326 -6.62 -36.03 8.49
N ILE A 327 -6.48 -35.82 9.79
CA ILE A 327 -5.91 -36.82 10.72
C ILE A 327 -6.92 -37.15 11.82
N PRO A 328 -7.32 -38.42 11.98
CA PRO A 328 -8.19 -38.84 13.07
C PRO A 328 -7.59 -38.49 14.43
N TYR A 329 -8.32 -37.73 15.23
CA TYR A 329 -7.89 -37.26 16.54
C TYR A 329 -9.08 -37.08 17.47
N THR A 330 -9.02 -37.77 18.62
CA THR A 330 -10.11 -37.77 19.62
C THR A 330 -9.67 -37.26 20.99
N GLY A 331 -8.45 -36.74 21.07
CA GLY A 331 -7.92 -36.17 22.31
C GLY A 331 -8.39 -34.72 22.56
N PRO A 332 -8.18 -34.20 23.78
CA PRO A 332 -8.40 -32.78 24.07
C PRO A 332 -7.46 -31.86 23.27
N PHE A 333 -7.99 -30.80 22.66
CA PHE A 333 -7.20 -29.89 21.82
C PHE A 333 -6.09 -29.14 22.58
N ASN A 334 -6.30 -28.86 23.86
CA ASN A 334 -5.29 -28.26 24.75
C ASN A 334 -4.07 -29.17 24.98
N LEU A 335 -4.25 -30.50 24.95
CA LEU A 335 -3.15 -31.45 25.00
C LEU A 335 -2.31 -31.34 23.73
N LEU A 336 -2.97 -31.19 22.59
CA LEU A 336 -2.28 -31.01 21.31
C LEU A 336 -1.49 -29.70 21.28
N TYR A 337 -2.07 -28.59 21.75
CA TYR A 337 -1.37 -27.32 21.94
C TYR A 337 -0.08 -27.50 22.76
N TYR A 338 -0.17 -28.14 23.93
CA TYR A 338 0.98 -28.35 24.80
C TYR A 338 2.10 -29.18 24.15
N GLN A 339 1.74 -30.22 23.38
CA GLN A 339 2.74 -31.06 22.71
C GLN A 339 3.38 -30.37 21.51
N LEU A 340 2.60 -29.61 20.73
CA LEU A 340 3.12 -28.80 19.63
C LEU A 340 3.98 -27.63 20.14
N GLN A 341 3.66 -27.09 21.31
CA GLN A 341 4.46 -26.07 21.98
C GLN A 341 5.82 -26.63 22.42
N LYS A 342 5.90 -27.88 22.85
CA LYS A 342 7.20 -28.53 23.12
C LYS A 342 8.06 -28.70 21.87
N LEU A 343 7.43 -28.91 20.71
CA LEU A 343 8.13 -29.10 19.46
C LEU A 343 8.78 -27.80 18.95
N THR A 344 8.05 -26.68 19.04
CA THR A 344 8.42 -25.44 18.32
C THR A 344 8.70 -24.24 19.24
N GLY A 345 8.31 -24.32 20.51
CA GLY A 345 8.38 -23.23 21.49
C GLY A 345 7.29 -22.17 21.31
N ASP A 346 6.87 -21.90 20.07
CA ASP A 346 5.94 -20.83 19.68
C ASP A 346 4.78 -21.41 18.86
N VAL A 347 3.61 -21.52 19.50
CA VAL A 347 2.35 -21.96 18.90
C VAL A 347 1.31 -20.89 19.18
N GLU A 348 0.71 -20.34 18.12
CA GLU A 348 -0.31 -19.30 18.24
C GLU A 348 -1.70 -19.95 18.24
N GLU A 349 -2.54 -19.61 19.21
CA GLU A 349 -3.95 -20.00 19.20
C GLU A 349 -4.73 -19.05 18.29
N LEU A 350 -5.53 -19.62 17.41
CA LEU A 350 -6.35 -18.90 16.43
C LEU A 350 -7.77 -19.46 16.46
N GLU A 351 -8.70 -18.71 15.86
CA GLU A 351 -10.06 -19.18 15.60
C GLU A 351 -10.34 -19.04 14.11
N ILE A 352 -10.66 -20.14 13.44
CA ILE A 352 -10.90 -20.19 12.00
C ILE A 352 -12.29 -20.76 11.78
N GLN A 353 -13.19 -19.95 11.20
CA GLN A 353 -14.59 -20.34 10.97
C GLN A 353 -15.28 -20.84 12.25
N GLU A 354 -15.09 -20.13 13.38
CA GLU A 354 -15.63 -20.48 14.70
C GLU A 354 -15.10 -21.81 15.27
N LYS A 355 -14.00 -22.34 14.69
CA LYS A 355 -13.33 -23.55 15.18
C LYS A 355 -11.99 -23.21 15.81
N PRO A 356 -11.63 -23.84 16.94
CA PRO A 356 -10.31 -23.71 17.53
C PRO A 356 -9.23 -24.15 16.53
N ALA A 357 -8.21 -23.32 16.36
CA ALA A 357 -7.09 -23.59 15.47
C ALA A 357 -5.75 -23.23 16.12
N LEU A 358 -4.67 -23.88 15.68
CA LEU A 358 -3.31 -23.62 16.14
C LEU A 358 -2.43 -23.30 14.94
N LYS A 359 -1.60 -22.26 15.04
CA LYS A 359 -0.53 -21.98 14.09
C LYS A 359 0.79 -22.52 14.63
N VAL A 360 1.39 -23.45 13.89
CA VAL A 360 2.66 -24.11 14.25
C VAL A 360 3.70 -23.75 13.20
N PHE A 361 4.93 -23.44 13.62
CA PHE A 361 6.01 -22.95 12.75
C PHE A 361 5.64 -21.72 11.90
N LYS A 362 4.61 -20.95 12.30
CA LYS A 362 4.00 -19.83 11.55
C LYS A 362 3.43 -20.19 10.17
N ASN A 363 3.58 -21.43 9.73
CA ASN A 363 3.25 -21.86 8.36
C ASN A 363 2.20 -22.97 8.32
N ILE A 364 2.11 -23.81 9.36
CA ILE A 364 1.16 -24.93 9.43
C ILE A 364 -0.02 -24.53 10.31
N THR A 365 -1.23 -24.67 9.78
CA THR A 365 -2.46 -24.43 10.53
C THR A 365 -3.08 -25.78 10.92
N VAL A 366 -3.41 -25.99 12.19
CA VAL A 366 -4.08 -27.20 12.71
C VAL A 366 -5.46 -26.81 13.21
N ILE A 367 -6.53 -27.25 12.56
CA ILE A 367 -7.91 -26.88 12.85
C ILE A 367 -8.61 -28.06 13.56
N GLN A 368 -9.32 -27.78 14.65
CA GLN A 368 -10.10 -28.79 15.35
C GLN A 368 -11.42 -29.08 14.62
N GLU A 369 -11.69 -30.36 14.36
CA GLU A 369 -12.95 -30.85 13.80
C GLU A 369 -13.51 -31.99 14.67
N PRO A 370 -14.81 -32.31 14.55
CA PRO A 370 -15.39 -33.45 15.27
C PRO A 370 -14.69 -34.77 14.90
N GLY A 371 -13.94 -35.35 15.85
CA GLY A 371 -13.26 -36.64 15.69
C GLY A 371 -11.95 -36.60 14.89
N MET A 372 -11.48 -35.42 14.48
CA MET A 372 -10.26 -35.26 13.68
C MET A 372 -9.64 -33.87 13.84
N VAL A 373 -8.42 -33.73 13.34
CA VAL A 373 -7.78 -32.42 13.12
C VAL A 373 -7.42 -32.30 11.65
N VAL A 374 -7.57 -31.09 11.13
CA VAL A 374 -7.25 -30.75 9.75
C VAL A 374 -6.01 -29.89 9.73
N LEU A 375 -4.96 -30.37 9.07
CA LEU A 375 -3.74 -29.60 8.83
C LEU A 375 -3.87 -28.89 7.49
N GLU A 376 -3.48 -27.63 7.45
CA GLU A 376 -3.43 -26.83 6.22
C GLU A 376 -2.09 -26.09 6.11
N TRP A 377 -1.46 -26.16 4.94
CA TRP A 377 -0.23 -25.42 4.65
C TRP A 377 -0.10 -25.10 3.16
N LEU A 378 0.79 -24.16 2.84
CA LEU A 378 1.20 -23.90 1.46
C LEU A 378 2.32 -24.87 1.09
N ALA A 379 2.13 -25.62 0.00
CA ALA A 379 3.04 -26.67 -0.46
C ALA A 379 4.40 -26.07 -0.84
N ASN A 380 5.45 -26.54 -0.15
CA ASN A 380 6.84 -26.34 -0.51
C ASN A 380 7.70 -27.28 0.36
N PRO A 381 8.94 -27.61 -0.05
CA PRO A 381 9.74 -28.62 0.64
C PRO A 381 9.95 -28.37 2.14
N SER A 382 10.03 -27.10 2.57
CA SER A 382 10.20 -26.75 3.98
C SER A 382 8.91 -26.95 4.78
N ASN A 383 7.78 -26.46 4.26
CA ASN A 383 6.48 -26.61 4.90
C ASN A 383 6.00 -28.06 4.90
N ASP A 384 6.32 -28.84 3.87
CA ASP A 384 5.99 -30.27 3.81
C ASP A 384 6.69 -31.03 4.95
N MET A 385 7.98 -30.75 5.18
CA MET A 385 8.73 -31.30 6.30
C MET A 385 8.16 -30.87 7.67
N TYR A 386 7.71 -29.61 7.79
CA TYR A 386 7.04 -29.15 9.01
C TYR A 386 5.68 -29.84 9.22
N ALA A 387 4.89 -30.02 8.15
CA ALA A 387 3.61 -30.70 8.18
C ALA A 387 3.77 -32.18 8.58
N ASP A 388 4.79 -32.87 8.06
CA ASP A 388 5.13 -34.25 8.43
C ASP A 388 5.47 -34.37 9.93
N THR A 389 6.22 -33.40 10.45
CA THR A 389 6.58 -33.35 11.86
C THR A 389 5.36 -33.13 12.75
N VAL A 390 4.50 -32.16 12.39
CA VAL A 390 3.24 -31.89 13.11
C VAL A 390 2.31 -33.10 13.07
N THR A 391 2.19 -33.75 11.91
CA THR A 391 1.46 -35.00 11.71
C THR A 391 1.94 -36.11 12.62
N THR A 392 3.27 -36.29 12.72
CA THR A 392 3.88 -37.29 13.58
C THR A 392 3.52 -37.08 15.04
N VAL A 393 3.58 -35.83 15.52
CA VAL A 393 3.18 -35.48 16.90
C VAL A 393 1.70 -35.78 17.14
N ILE A 394 0.81 -35.42 16.20
CA ILE A 394 -0.62 -35.69 16.33
C ILE A 394 -0.88 -37.20 16.42
N LEU A 395 -0.25 -37.99 15.54
CA LEU A 395 -0.39 -39.44 15.54
C LEU A 395 0.18 -40.07 16.81
N GLU A 396 1.28 -39.56 17.36
CA GLU A 396 1.87 -40.03 18.61
C GLU A 396 0.92 -39.77 19.80
N VAL A 397 0.36 -38.57 19.90
CA VAL A 397 -0.62 -38.21 20.95
C VAL A 397 -1.90 -39.02 20.80
N GLN A 398 -2.33 -39.29 19.57
CA GLN A 398 -3.48 -40.15 19.29
C GLN A 398 -3.23 -41.60 19.73
N SER A 399 -2.04 -42.13 19.44
CA SER A 399 -1.72 -43.55 19.60
C SER A 399 -1.25 -43.92 21.01
N ASN A 400 -0.83 -42.95 21.84
CA ASN A 400 -0.23 -43.20 23.14
C ASN A 400 -1.18 -42.89 24.33
N PRO A 401 -1.74 -43.93 25.01
CA PRO A 401 -2.69 -43.73 26.12
C PRO A 401 -2.07 -43.07 27.36
N LYS A 402 -0.75 -43.12 27.54
CA LYS A 402 -0.06 -42.51 28.69
C LYS A 402 0.00 -40.99 28.55
N ILE A 403 0.20 -40.48 27.34
CA ILE A 403 0.22 -39.04 27.04
C ILE A 403 -1.16 -38.43 27.24
N ARG A 404 -2.22 -39.14 26.87
CA ARG A 404 -3.62 -38.73 27.07
C ARG A 404 -4.04 -38.60 28.54
N LYS A 405 -3.35 -39.29 29.47
CA LYS A 405 -3.63 -39.23 30.92
C LYS A 405 -2.84 -38.14 31.65
N GLY A 406 -1.93 -37.43 30.98
CA GLY A 406 -1.20 -36.30 31.55
C GLY A 406 -2.11 -35.07 31.64
N ALA A 407 -2.68 -34.80 32.81
CA ALA A 407 -3.45 -33.59 33.05
C ALA A 407 -2.57 -32.34 32.84
N VAL A 408 -2.87 -31.53 31.83
CA VAL A 408 -2.20 -30.24 31.62
C VAL A 408 -2.87 -29.21 32.53
N GLN A 409 -2.24 -28.90 33.67
CA GLN A 409 -2.58 -27.72 34.45
C GLN A 409 -2.31 -26.47 33.61
N LYS A 410 -3.32 -25.61 33.48
CA LYS A 410 -3.21 -24.30 32.86
C LYS A 410 -2.24 -23.48 33.71
N VAL A 411 -0.97 -23.37 33.31
CA VAL A 411 -0.05 -22.40 33.92
C VAL A 411 -0.51 -21.04 33.44
N SER A 412 -1.37 -20.40 34.23
CA SER A 412 -1.63 -18.97 34.12
C SER A 412 -0.30 -18.24 34.27
N LYS A 413 0.20 -17.62 33.20
CA LYS A 413 1.27 -16.60 33.32
C LYS A 413 0.67 -15.36 33.97
N LYS A 414 0.29 -15.43 35.25
CA LYS A 414 0.29 -14.26 36.11
C LYS A 414 1.72 -14.13 36.61
N LEU A 415 2.49 -13.23 36.00
CA LEU A 415 3.80 -12.87 36.52
C LEU A 415 3.56 -12.31 37.92
N GLU A 416 3.92 -13.05 38.97
CA GLU A 416 3.87 -12.52 40.33
C GLU A 416 4.88 -11.38 40.40
N MET A 417 4.38 -10.14 40.40
CA MET A 417 5.19 -8.93 40.30
C MET A 417 6.28 -8.87 41.39
N HIS A 418 5.98 -9.45 42.55
CA HIS A 418 6.91 -9.59 43.67
C HIS A 418 8.11 -10.50 43.35
N VAL A 419 7.90 -11.60 42.63
CA VAL A 419 8.97 -12.52 42.20
C VAL A 419 9.82 -11.88 41.10
N TYR A 420 9.18 -11.12 40.19
CA TYR A 420 9.89 -10.39 39.14
C TYR A 420 10.77 -9.28 39.73
N SER A 421 10.23 -8.46 40.64
CA SER A 421 10.96 -7.39 41.34
C SER A 421 12.21 -7.93 42.03
N LYS A 422 12.05 -9.01 42.82
CA LYS A 422 13.16 -9.60 43.58
C LYS A 422 14.24 -10.22 42.70
N ARG A 423 13.88 -10.79 41.54
CA ARG A 423 14.87 -11.32 40.57
C ARG A 423 15.61 -10.19 39.86
N LEU A 424 14.92 -9.11 39.52
CA LEU A 424 15.51 -7.95 38.89
C LEU A 424 16.49 -7.25 39.85
N GLU A 425 16.13 -7.13 41.13
CA GLU A 425 17.01 -6.64 42.18
C GLU A 425 18.29 -7.47 42.27
N ILE A 426 18.18 -8.80 42.42
CA ILE A 426 19.35 -9.71 42.49
C ILE A 426 20.22 -9.58 41.24
N MET A 427 19.63 -9.51 40.04
CA MET A 427 20.38 -9.34 38.80
C MET A 427 21.14 -8.01 38.76
N LEU A 428 20.50 -6.92 39.20
CA LEU A 428 21.14 -5.60 39.24
C LEU A 428 22.25 -5.56 40.31
N GLN A 429 22.06 -6.22 41.45
CA GLN A 429 23.08 -6.35 42.49
C GLN A 429 24.28 -7.17 41.99
N ASP A 430 24.07 -8.23 41.22
CA ASP A 430 25.14 -9.03 40.63
C ASP A 430 25.95 -8.24 39.58
N ILE A 431 25.28 -7.38 38.81
CA ILE A 431 25.93 -6.57 37.76
C ILE A 431 26.65 -5.34 38.31
N PHE A 432 26.05 -4.63 39.28
CA PHE A 432 26.52 -3.32 39.74
C PHE A 432 27.07 -3.32 41.17
N GLY A 433 26.92 -4.42 41.91
CA GLY A 433 27.27 -4.54 43.33
C GLY A 433 26.08 -4.24 44.25
N GLU A 434 26.02 -4.94 45.39
CA GLU A 434 24.92 -4.81 46.37
C GLU A 434 24.73 -3.37 46.87
N ASP A 435 25.82 -2.65 47.12
CA ASP A 435 25.81 -1.27 47.62
C ASP A 435 25.29 -0.25 46.58
N CYS A 436 25.19 -0.65 45.31
CA CYS A 436 24.75 0.22 44.22
C CYS A 436 23.24 0.14 43.95
N VAL A 437 22.52 -0.82 44.54
CA VAL A 437 21.09 -1.04 44.27
C VAL A 437 20.26 -0.82 45.53
N SER A 438 19.23 0.02 45.43
CA SER A 438 18.28 0.26 46.54
C SER A 438 16.83 0.21 46.07
N VAL A 439 15.97 -0.38 46.89
CA VAL A 439 14.52 -0.42 46.65
C VAL A 439 13.86 0.70 47.43
N LYS A 440 13.07 1.54 46.75
CA LYS A 440 12.23 2.57 47.38
C LYS A 440 10.76 2.24 47.10
N ASP A 441 9.98 2.11 48.17
CA ASP A 441 8.51 1.95 48.18
C ASP A 441 7.95 0.85 47.26
N ASP A 442 8.47 -0.39 47.38
CA ASP A 442 8.01 -1.66 46.74
C ASP A 442 7.81 -1.66 45.20
N SER A 443 8.02 -0.53 44.53
CA SER A 443 7.64 -0.26 43.14
C SER A 443 8.75 0.41 42.33
N ILE A 444 9.78 0.97 42.98
CA ILE A 444 10.90 1.64 42.31
C ILE A 444 12.25 1.05 42.74
N LEU A 445 12.98 0.50 41.77
CA LEU A 445 14.36 0.03 41.92
C LEU A 445 15.32 1.12 41.46
N SER A 446 16.25 1.53 42.31
CA SER A 446 17.22 2.59 42.01
C SER A 446 18.63 2.00 41.95
N VAL A 447 19.34 2.24 40.85
CA VAL A 447 20.74 1.84 40.68
C VAL A 447 21.61 3.09 40.62
N THR A 448 22.59 3.20 41.53
CA THR A 448 23.52 4.31 41.60
C THR A 448 24.94 3.84 41.33
N VAL A 449 25.56 4.35 40.28
CA VAL A 449 26.97 4.08 39.92
C VAL A 449 27.65 5.41 39.64
N ASP A 450 28.83 5.63 40.22
CA ASP A 450 29.64 6.84 40.06
C ASP A 450 28.86 8.15 40.29
N GLY A 451 27.99 8.17 41.31
CA GLY A 451 27.19 9.34 41.69
C GLY A 451 26.02 9.66 40.75
N LYS A 452 25.71 8.79 39.79
CA LYS A 452 24.53 8.90 38.91
C LYS A 452 23.52 7.82 39.27
N THR A 453 22.28 8.22 39.51
CA THR A 453 21.18 7.32 39.90
C THR A 453 20.18 7.17 38.75
N ALA A 454 19.88 5.92 38.39
CA ALA A 454 18.79 5.55 37.48
C ALA A 454 17.66 4.89 38.26
N ASN A 455 16.43 5.37 38.06
CA ASN A 455 15.23 4.84 38.72
C ASN A 455 14.41 4.01 37.72
N LEU A 456 14.15 2.75 38.05
CA LEU A 456 13.29 1.84 37.30
C LEU A 456 11.95 1.74 38.02
N ASN A 457 10.89 2.27 37.41
CA ASN A 457 9.53 2.07 37.86
C ASN A 457 8.99 0.74 37.30
N LEU A 458 8.59 -0.17 38.19
CA LEU A 458 8.14 -1.51 37.84
C LEU A 458 6.71 -1.57 37.31
N GLU A 459 5.94 -0.49 37.45
CA GLU A 459 4.54 -0.38 36.99
C GLU A 459 4.41 0.17 35.57
N THR A 460 5.39 0.95 35.11
CA THR A 460 5.46 1.45 33.73
C THR A 460 6.20 0.43 32.87
N ARG A 461 5.45 -0.49 32.25
CA ARG A 461 6.01 -1.41 31.24
C ARG A 461 6.46 -0.68 29.99
#